data_AF-A0A1Y1VXS6-F1
#
_entry.id   AF-A0A1Y1VXS6-F1
#
_cell.length_a   1.000
_cell.length_b   1.000
_cell.length_c   1.000
_cell.angle_alpha   90.00
_cell.angle_beta   90.00
_cell.angle_gamma   90.00
#
_symmetry.space_group_name_H-M   'P 1'
#
loop_
_entity.id
_entity.type
_entity.pdbx_description
1 polymer ?
#
loop_
_entity_poly.entity_id
_entity_poly.type
_entity_poly.pdbx_seq_one_letter_code
_entity_poly.pdbx_strand_id
1 'polypeptide(L)'
;MRVKRAKAYKKAMQFYQQAFGFRQPYQVLITPDFIDECIASKLSMKEDLPEVFQGPVKQLVSECTLKELRNGGDDKIVALAAIKLFERRRCPHKELSLTGLECVRKIMGKVNEHNYAVATQDIKLRNKLRNIPGVPIVHVKQRQVVLEPITQLSRDELKRRTEEKLKPSRFETKVVKTVKRQDRQER
;
A
#
# COMPACT_ATOMS: atom_id res chain seq x y z
N MET A 1 -17.28 -5.74 18.27
CA MET A 1 -16.86 -5.73 16.85
C MET A 1 -15.52 -5.04 16.58
N ARG A 2 -15.19 -3.93 17.27
CA ARG A 2 -13.90 -3.19 17.14
C ARG A 2 -12.65 -4.06 17.38
N VAL A 3 -12.64 -4.86 18.44
CA VAL A 3 -11.52 -5.76 18.79
C VAL A 3 -11.24 -6.82 17.70
N LYS A 4 -12.29 -7.39 17.10
CA LYS A 4 -12.14 -8.37 16.00
C LYS A 4 -11.49 -7.72 14.76
N ARG A 5 -11.84 -6.46 14.46
CA ARG A 5 -11.24 -5.68 13.35
C ARG A 5 -9.79 -5.32 13.62
N ALA A 6 -9.48 -4.83 14.83
CA ALA A 6 -8.10 -4.53 15.23
C ALA A 6 -7.19 -5.77 15.09
N LYS A 7 -7.67 -6.96 15.51
CA LYS A 7 -6.94 -8.22 15.31
C LYS A 7 -6.73 -8.55 13.83
N ALA A 8 -7.74 -8.34 12.99
CA ALA A 8 -7.64 -8.58 11.55
C ALA A 8 -6.63 -7.61 10.88
N TYR A 9 -6.67 -6.32 11.23
CA TYR A 9 -5.75 -5.33 10.71
C TYR A 9 -4.31 -5.58 11.18
N LYS A 10 -4.11 -5.94 12.45
CA LYS A 10 -2.80 -6.33 12.98
C LYS A 10 -2.22 -7.52 12.20
N LYS A 11 -3.03 -8.55 11.93
CA LYS A 11 -2.62 -9.70 11.12
C LYS A 11 -2.30 -9.29 9.67
N ALA A 12 -3.09 -8.39 9.09
CA ALA A 12 -2.85 -7.89 7.74
C ALA A 12 -1.53 -7.11 7.64
N MET A 13 -1.26 -6.20 8.58
CA MET A 13 -0.03 -5.43 8.58
C MET A 13 1.20 -6.28 8.89
N GLN A 14 1.11 -7.25 9.80
CA GLN A 14 2.17 -8.23 10.04
C GLN A 14 2.54 -9.01 8.77
N PHE A 15 1.54 -9.40 7.98
CA PHE A 15 1.77 -10.02 6.68
C PHE A 15 2.56 -9.09 5.74
N TYR A 16 2.16 -7.81 5.63
CA TYR A 16 2.89 -6.86 4.77
C TYR A 16 4.32 -6.58 5.25
N GLN A 17 4.56 -6.54 6.56
CA GLN A 17 5.90 -6.40 7.14
C GLN A 17 6.80 -7.58 6.76
N GLN A 18 6.31 -8.82 6.91
CA GLN A 18 7.09 -10.03 6.63
C GLN A 18 7.27 -10.30 5.14
N ALA A 19 6.23 -10.11 4.34
CA ALA A 19 6.20 -10.49 2.93
C ALA A 19 6.81 -9.43 1.99
N PHE A 20 6.57 -8.15 2.30
CA PHE A 20 6.90 -7.02 1.42
C PHE A 20 7.88 -6.04 2.07
N GLY A 21 8.30 -6.26 3.33
CA GLY A 21 9.33 -5.44 3.97
C GLY A 21 8.83 -4.06 4.44
N PHE A 22 7.52 -3.93 4.74
CA PHE A 22 6.98 -2.72 5.35
C PHE A 22 7.63 -2.46 6.72
N ARG A 23 7.97 -1.19 7.00
CA ARG A 23 8.58 -0.76 8.25
C ARG A 23 7.82 0.43 8.84
N GLN A 24 7.90 0.56 10.16
CA GLN A 24 7.34 1.70 10.88
C GLN A 24 8.34 2.87 10.86
N PRO A 25 7.88 4.13 10.72
CA PRO A 25 6.49 4.54 10.51
C PRO A 25 6.00 4.21 9.09
N TYR A 26 4.78 3.67 8.99
CA TYR A 26 4.21 3.27 7.71
C TYR A 26 3.93 4.48 6.83
N GLN A 27 4.34 4.42 5.57
CA GLN A 27 4.19 5.53 4.64
C GLN A 27 2.86 5.40 3.89
N VAL A 28 1.93 6.34 4.10
CA VAL A 28 0.60 6.31 3.49
C VAL A 28 0.45 7.49 2.52
N LEU A 29 0.28 7.19 1.23
CA LEU A 29 -0.07 8.17 0.21
C LEU A 29 -1.55 8.48 0.27
N ILE A 30 -1.88 9.73 0.51
CA ILE A 30 -3.25 10.22 0.60
C ILE A 30 -3.63 10.91 -0.71
N THR A 31 -4.79 10.54 -1.24
CA THR A 31 -5.39 11.08 -2.47
C THR A 31 -6.40 12.19 -2.14
N PRO A 32 -6.69 13.13 -3.07
CA PRO A 32 -7.56 14.28 -2.78
C PRO A 32 -8.99 13.87 -2.41
N ASP A 33 -9.55 12.89 -3.10
CA ASP A 33 -10.87 12.32 -2.87
C ASP A 33 -11.02 11.72 -1.46
N PHE A 34 -9.96 11.09 -0.95
CA PHE A 34 -9.97 10.57 0.42
C PHE A 34 -10.02 11.69 1.46
N ILE A 35 -9.35 12.80 1.20
CA ILE A 35 -9.33 13.96 2.13
C ILE A 35 -10.71 14.59 2.18
N ASP A 36 -11.34 14.77 1.03
CA ASP A 36 -12.70 15.30 0.94
C ASP A 36 -13.70 14.41 1.70
N GLU A 37 -13.61 13.09 1.51
CA GLU A 37 -14.46 12.12 2.20
C GLU A 37 -14.21 12.11 3.72
N CYS A 38 -12.96 12.25 4.16
CA CYS A 38 -12.62 12.37 5.58
C CYS A 38 -13.23 13.63 6.19
N ILE A 39 -13.19 14.77 5.50
CA ILE A 39 -13.78 16.02 5.97
C ILE A 39 -15.31 15.88 6.04
N ALA A 40 -15.95 15.33 5.00
CA ALA A 40 -17.39 15.10 4.97
C ALA A 40 -17.85 14.16 6.10
N SER A 41 -17.06 13.12 6.38
CA SER A 41 -17.33 12.16 7.45
C SER A 41 -16.87 12.60 8.85
N LYS A 42 -16.25 13.78 8.99
CA LYS A 42 -15.66 14.32 10.24
C LYS A 42 -14.64 13.37 10.88
N LEU A 43 -13.80 12.76 10.05
CA LEU A 43 -12.76 11.80 10.45
C LEU A 43 -11.40 12.48 10.63
N SER A 44 -10.65 12.02 11.62
CA SER A 44 -9.31 12.52 11.95
C SER A 44 -8.25 11.60 11.38
N MET A 45 -7.70 11.95 10.21
CA MET A 45 -6.65 11.17 9.54
C MET A 45 -5.41 10.92 10.42
N LYS A 46 -5.14 11.77 11.41
CA LYS A 46 -4.02 11.60 12.35
C LYS A 46 -4.25 10.50 13.38
N GLU A 47 -5.50 10.24 13.75
CA GLU A 47 -5.86 9.27 14.79
C GLU A 47 -6.36 7.96 14.15
N ASP A 48 -7.22 8.08 13.13
CA ASP A 48 -7.84 6.95 12.46
C ASP A 48 -6.82 6.09 11.69
N LEU A 49 -5.83 6.72 11.02
CA LEU A 49 -4.83 5.97 10.27
C LEU A 49 -3.94 5.12 11.20
N PRO A 50 -3.32 5.66 12.28
CA PRO A 50 -2.58 4.82 13.22
C PRO A 50 -3.43 3.72 13.87
N GLU A 51 -4.71 3.97 14.16
CA GLU A 51 -5.61 2.92 14.68
C GLU A 51 -5.77 1.79 13.66
N VAL A 52 -5.95 2.10 12.38
CA VAL A 52 -6.13 1.10 11.33
C VAL A 52 -4.83 0.35 11.03
N PHE A 53 -3.69 1.03 10.98
CA PHE A 53 -2.39 0.43 10.69
C PHE A 53 -1.73 -0.23 11.92
N GLN A 54 -2.29 -0.05 13.11
CA GLN A 54 -1.80 -0.62 14.38
C GLN A 54 -0.32 -0.24 14.64
N GLY A 55 0.04 1.01 14.33
CA GLY A 55 1.41 1.53 14.44
C GLY A 55 1.51 2.97 13.95
N PRO A 56 2.67 3.63 14.12
CA PRO A 56 2.87 5.00 13.69
C PRO A 56 2.79 5.10 12.16
N VAL A 57 2.06 6.11 11.68
CA VAL A 57 1.81 6.35 10.26
C VAL A 57 2.36 7.72 9.89
N LYS A 58 3.09 7.75 8.78
CA LYS A 58 3.56 8.95 8.12
C LYS A 58 2.65 9.25 6.94
N GLN A 59 1.79 10.26 7.08
CA GLN A 59 0.91 10.71 6.01
C GLN A 59 1.71 11.49 4.97
N LEU A 60 1.56 11.08 3.70
CA LEU A 60 2.25 11.66 2.57
C LEU A 60 1.24 12.17 1.54
N VAL A 61 1.46 13.37 1.03
CA VAL A 61 0.67 13.95 -0.06
C VAL A 61 1.55 14.25 -1.25
N SER A 62 1.07 13.90 -2.45
CA SER A 62 1.80 14.19 -3.68
C SER A 62 1.77 15.68 -4.02
N GLU A 63 2.83 16.18 -4.64
CA GLU A 63 2.87 17.56 -5.12
C GLU A 63 1.77 17.88 -6.15
N CYS A 64 1.35 16.91 -6.97
CA CYS A 64 0.22 17.09 -7.90
C CYS A 64 -1.10 17.27 -7.15
N THR A 65 -1.34 16.48 -6.11
CA THR A 65 -2.53 16.60 -5.24
C THR A 65 -2.58 17.99 -4.58
N LEU A 66 -1.43 18.49 -4.13
CA LEU A 66 -1.35 19.84 -3.55
C LEU A 66 -1.67 20.93 -4.58
N LYS A 67 -1.18 20.79 -5.82
CA LYS A 67 -1.52 21.72 -6.91
C LYS A 67 -3.00 21.68 -7.25
N GLU A 68 -3.58 20.48 -7.37
CA GLU A 68 -5.01 20.28 -7.66
C GLU A 68 -5.88 20.97 -6.60
N LEU A 69 -5.58 20.77 -5.31
CA LEU A 69 -6.36 21.38 -4.23
C LEU A 69 -6.18 22.88 -4.14
N ARG A 70 -5.02 23.43 -4.53
CA ARG A 70 -4.82 24.88 -4.66
C ARG A 70 -5.64 25.47 -5.80
N ASN A 71 -5.74 24.75 -6.92
CA ASN A 71 -6.53 25.17 -8.06
C ASN A 71 -8.05 25.06 -7.80
N GLY A 72 -8.46 24.23 -6.83
CA GLY A 72 -9.85 24.05 -6.42
C GLY A 72 -10.47 25.23 -5.66
N GLY A 73 -9.73 26.33 -5.42
CA GLY A 73 -10.25 27.56 -4.84
C GLY A 73 -10.73 27.43 -3.39
N ASP A 74 -11.76 28.23 -3.06
CA ASP A 74 -12.22 28.43 -1.68
C ASP A 74 -12.87 27.18 -1.06
N ASP A 75 -13.52 26.35 -1.88
CA ASP A 75 -14.16 25.10 -1.43
C ASP A 75 -13.17 24.10 -0.83
N LYS A 76 -11.88 24.21 -1.19
CA LYS A 76 -10.81 23.30 -0.75
C LYS A 76 -9.90 23.89 0.32
N ILE A 77 -10.22 25.06 0.89
CA ILE A 77 -9.41 25.69 1.96
C ILE A 77 -9.23 24.76 3.15
N VAL A 78 -10.30 24.07 3.58
CA VAL A 78 -10.25 23.14 4.72
C VAL A 78 -9.33 21.96 4.41
N ALA A 79 -9.42 21.40 3.21
CA ALA A 79 -8.54 20.32 2.75
C ALA A 79 -7.07 20.78 2.68
N LEU A 80 -6.80 21.99 2.19
CA LEU A 80 -5.47 22.58 2.18
C LEU A 80 -4.90 22.77 3.59
N ALA A 81 -5.72 23.20 4.55
CA ALA A 81 -5.32 23.34 5.94
C ALA A 81 -4.94 21.99 6.56
N ALA A 82 -5.73 20.93 6.30
CA ALA A 82 -5.43 19.57 6.77
C ALA A 82 -4.09 19.05 6.20
N ILE A 83 -3.81 19.31 4.92
CA ILE A 83 -2.62 18.82 4.24
C ILE A 83 -1.32 19.48 4.72
N LYS A 84 -1.37 20.70 5.26
CA LYS A 84 -0.18 21.35 5.84
C LYS A 84 0.48 20.51 6.93
N LEU A 85 -0.28 19.62 7.57
CA LEU A 85 0.21 18.70 8.60
C LEU A 85 0.85 17.43 8.04
N PHE A 86 0.70 17.16 6.74
CA PHE A 86 1.20 15.97 6.07
C PHE A 86 2.53 16.25 5.38
N GLU A 87 3.36 15.22 5.25
CA GLU A 87 4.63 15.37 4.58
C GLU A 87 4.45 15.38 3.06
N ARG A 88 5.15 16.29 2.40
CA ARG A 88 5.08 16.44 0.94
C ARG A 88 6.00 15.46 0.25
N ARG A 89 5.44 14.65 -0.64
CA ARG A 89 6.19 13.81 -1.56
C ARG A 89 6.39 14.52 -2.90
N ARG A 90 7.65 14.80 -3.24
CA ARG A 90 8.04 15.34 -4.55
C ARG A 90 7.80 14.26 -5.61
N CYS A 91 7.22 14.66 -6.74
CA CYS A 91 6.96 13.77 -7.87
C CYS A 91 7.52 14.39 -9.16
N PRO A 92 7.97 13.58 -10.13
CA PRO A 92 8.60 14.09 -11.36
C PRO A 92 7.61 14.74 -12.34
N HIS A 93 6.32 14.81 -12.02
CA HIS A 93 5.26 15.26 -12.93
C HIS A 93 5.06 16.79 -12.91
N LYS A 94 6.12 17.57 -12.76
CA LYS A 94 6.00 19.02 -12.49
C LYS A 94 5.32 19.78 -13.64
N GLU A 95 5.45 19.28 -14.87
CA GLU A 95 5.01 19.93 -16.11
C GLU A 95 3.67 19.41 -16.66
N LEU A 96 3.26 18.19 -16.29
CA LEU A 96 1.95 17.67 -16.65
C LEU A 96 0.95 18.06 -15.57
N SER A 97 -0.10 18.80 -15.94
CA SER A 97 -1.27 19.08 -15.08
C SER A 97 -2.07 17.80 -14.82
N LEU A 98 -1.46 16.83 -14.15
CA LEU A 98 -2.09 15.57 -13.79
C LEU A 98 -2.96 15.76 -12.55
N THR A 99 -4.07 15.04 -12.55
CA THR A 99 -4.86 14.87 -11.33
C THR A 99 -4.04 14.12 -10.27
N GLY A 100 -4.28 14.39 -9.00
CA GLY A 100 -3.65 13.73 -7.87
C GLY A 100 -3.84 12.22 -7.90
N LEU A 101 -5.01 11.76 -8.36
CA LEU A 101 -5.32 10.35 -8.60
C LEU A 101 -4.37 9.70 -9.62
N GLU A 102 -4.15 10.36 -10.77
CA GLU A 102 -3.24 9.87 -11.79
C GLU A 102 -1.78 9.93 -11.37
N CYS A 103 -1.42 10.93 -10.56
CA CYS A 103 -0.10 11.01 -9.96
C CYS A 103 0.16 9.77 -9.10
N VAL A 104 -0.75 9.42 -8.18
CA VAL A 104 -0.63 8.23 -7.33
C VAL A 104 -0.56 6.95 -8.18
N ARG A 105 -1.36 6.85 -9.24
CA ARG A 105 -1.29 5.72 -10.18
C ARG A 105 0.10 5.59 -10.81
N LYS A 106 0.67 6.68 -11.33
CA LYS A 106 2.02 6.67 -11.95
C LYS A 106 3.11 6.35 -10.95
N ILE A 107 2.98 6.89 -9.73
CA ILE A 107 3.90 6.64 -8.63
C ILE A 107 3.96 5.15 -8.26
N MET A 108 2.82 4.47 -8.20
CA MET A 108 2.77 3.04 -7.84
C MET A 108 3.32 2.15 -8.95
N GLY A 109 3.20 2.57 -10.21
CA GLY A 109 3.72 1.83 -11.35
C GLY A 109 3.16 0.40 -11.43
N LYS A 110 4.05 -0.58 -11.60
CA LYS A 110 3.72 -2.01 -11.63
C LYS A 110 4.10 -2.76 -10.35
N VAL A 111 5.06 -2.24 -9.59
CA VAL A 111 5.62 -2.86 -8.39
C VAL A 111 5.79 -1.78 -7.32
N ASN A 112 5.41 -2.10 -6.09
CA ASN A 112 5.52 -1.19 -4.96
C ASN A 112 6.95 -1.21 -4.38
N GLU A 113 7.89 -0.53 -5.04
CA GLU A 113 9.31 -0.51 -4.63
C GLU A 113 9.54 0.19 -3.28
N HIS A 114 8.75 1.21 -2.99
CA HIS A 114 8.91 2.06 -1.82
C HIS A 114 8.00 1.65 -0.64
N ASN A 115 7.27 0.55 -0.77
CA ASN A 115 6.36 0.03 0.27
C ASN A 115 5.35 1.08 0.77
N TYR A 116 4.73 1.79 -0.17
CA TYR A 116 3.66 2.72 0.15
C TYR A 116 2.35 1.96 0.42
N ALA A 117 1.61 2.43 1.40
CA ALA A 117 0.18 2.20 1.50
C ALA A 117 -0.56 3.35 0.83
N VAL A 118 -1.78 3.11 0.34
CA VAL A 118 -2.56 4.13 -0.37
C VAL A 118 -3.92 4.30 0.28
N ALA A 119 -4.28 5.54 0.59
CA ALA A 119 -5.60 5.93 1.06
C ALA A 119 -6.37 6.61 -0.09
N THR A 120 -7.42 5.96 -0.59
CA THR A 120 -8.23 6.44 -1.72
C THR A 120 -9.66 5.96 -1.64
N GLN A 121 -10.58 6.83 -2.05
CA GLN A 121 -12.00 6.54 -2.18
C GLN A 121 -12.38 6.13 -3.61
N ASP A 122 -11.64 6.58 -4.62
CA ASP A 122 -11.87 6.25 -6.02
C ASP A 122 -11.83 4.73 -6.29
N ILE A 123 -12.89 4.22 -6.92
CA ILE A 123 -13.05 2.78 -7.16
C ILE A 123 -12.09 2.31 -8.27
N LYS A 124 -11.85 3.14 -9.29
CA LYS A 124 -11.02 2.77 -10.46
C LYS A 124 -9.56 2.63 -10.06
N LEU A 125 -9.06 3.53 -9.21
CA LEU A 125 -7.71 3.48 -8.66
C LEU A 125 -7.56 2.26 -7.76
N ARG A 126 -8.50 2.00 -6.84
CA ARG A 126 -8.47 0.81 -5.98
C ARG A 126 -8.40 -0.49 -6.78
N ASN A 127 -9.21 -0.64 -7.82
CA ASN A 127 -9.17 -1.84 -8.67
C ASN A 127 -7.79 -2.05 -9.31
N LYS A 128 -7.14 -0.97 -9.75
CA LYS A 128 -5.77 -1.03 -10.30
C LYS A 128 -4.74 -1.39 -9.23
N LEU A 129 -4.85 -0.82 -8.03
CA LEU A 129 -3.94 -1.10 -6.93
C LEU A 129 -4.05 -2.55 -6.43
N ARG A 130 -5.26 -3.15 -6.47
CA ARG A 130 -5.44 -4.57 -6.10
C ARG A 130 -4.69 -5.53 -7.03
N ASN A 131 -4.45 -5.13 -8.27
CA ASN A 131 -3.67 -5.90 -9.24
C ASN A 131 -2.16 -5.83 -8.97
N ILE A 132 -1.71 -4.93 -8.09
CA ILE A 132 -0.32 -4.82 -7.67
C ILE A 132 -0.17 -5.60 -6.36
N PRO A 133 0.71 -6.61 -6.29
CA PRO A 133 0.94 -7.33 -5.05
C PRO A 133 1.64 -6.42 -4.03
N GLY A 134 1.24 -6.53 -2.76
CA GLY A 134 1.91 -5.83 -1.65
C GLY A 134 1.50 -4.37 -1.47
N VAL A 135 0.30 -3.98 -1.90
CA VAL A 135 -0.24 -2.62 -1.67
C VAL A 135 -1.38 -2.66 -0.64
N PRO A 136 -1.16 -2.16 0.58
CA PRO A 136 -2.24 -1.92 1.53
C PRO A 136 -3.10 -0.76 1.05
N ILE A 137 -4.41 -1.00 0.91
CA ILE A 137 -5.39 -0.01 0.43
C ILE A 137 -6.32 0.35 1.59
N VAL A 138 -6.50 1.64 1.81
CA VAL A 138 -7.39 2.20 2.83
C VAL A 138 -8.45 3.08 2.16
N HIS A 139 -9.69 2.98 2.63
CA HIS A 139 -10.81 3.80 2.18
C HIS A 139 -11.75 4.11 3.33
N VAL A 140 -12.66 5.07 3.15
CA VAL A 140 -13.69 5.39 4.13
C VAL A 140 -14.97 4.62 3.79
N LYS A 141 -15.56 3.98 4.81
CA LYS A 141 -16.86 3.31 4.70
C LYS A 141 -17.66 3.57 5.98
N GLN A 142 -18.87 4.09 5.84
CA GLN A 142 -19.79 4.36 6.97
C GLN A 142 -19.13 5.17 8.09
N ARG A 143 -18.50 6.30 7.73
CA ARG A 143 -17.77 7.18 8.68
C ARG A 143 -16.70 6.46 9.50
N GLN A 144 -16.00 5.50 8.90
CA GLN A 144 -14.85 4.84 9.51
C GLN A 144 -13.79 4.57 8.44
N VAL A 145 -12.53 4.68 8.83
CA VAL A 145 -11.40 4.29 7.97
C VAL A 145 -11.24 2.77 8.01
N VAL A 146 -11.12 2.16 6.83
CA VAL A 146 -11.10 0.71 6.65
C VAL A 146 -9.90 0.29 5.83
N LEU A 147 -9.08 -0.61 6.39
CA LEU A 147 -8.05 -1.33 5.63
C LEU A 147 -8.69 -2.49 4.88
N GLU A 148 -8.44 -2.56 3.57
CA GLU A 148 -8.88 -3.68 2.76
C GLU A 148 -8.16 -4.98 3.14
N PRO A 149 -8.85 -6.13 3.02
CA PRO A 149 -8.20 -7.41 3.24
C PRO A 149 -7.08 -7.63 2.21
N ILE A 150 -6.06 -8.40 2.62
CA ILE A 150 -4.94 -8.78 1.74
C ILE A 150 -5.48 -9.44 0.47
N THR A 151 -5.07 -8.94 -0.69
CA THR A 151 -5.45 -9.49 -2.01
C THR A 151 -4.89 -10.89 -2.21
N GLN A 152 -5.61 -11.73 -2.98
CA GLN A 152 -5.13 -13.07 -3.31
C GLN A 152 -3.77 -13.02 -4.02
N LEU A 153 -3.62 -12.10 -4.98
CA LEU A 153 -2.35 -11.86 -5.67
C LEU A 153 -1.17 -11.61 -4.73
N SER A 154 -1.37 -10.83 -3.65
CA SER A 154 -0.30 -10.60 -2.66
C SER A 154 0.08 -11.89 -1.91
N ARG A 155 -0.89 -12.76 -1.63
CA ARG A 155 -0.64 -14.05 -0.97
C ARG A 155 0.05 -15.03 -1.91
N ASP A 156 -0.37 -15.08 -3.16
CA ASP A 156 0.18 -15.99 -4.16
C ASP A 156 1.62 -15.59 -4.52
N GLU A 157 1.91 -14.28 -4.59
CA GLU A 157 3.28 -13.78 -4.76
C GLU A 157 4.18 -14.17 -3.58
N LEU A 158 3.68 -14.12 -2.33
CA LEU A 158 4.44 -14.61 -1.17
C LEU A 158 4.70 -16.11 -1.25
N LYS A 159 3.69 -16.91 -1.61
CA LYS A 159 3.85 -18.36 -1.79
C LYS A 159 4.91 -18.64 -2.85
N ARG A 160 4.81 -18.00 -4.02
CA ARG A 160 5.78 -18.13 -5.12
C ARG A 160 7.21 -17.81 -4.66
N ARG A 161 7.41 -16.67 -3.96
CA ARG A 161 8.72 -16.28 -3.42
C ARG A 161 9.25 -17.26 -2.38
N THR A 162 8.36 -17.81 -1.55
CA THR A 162 8.74 -18.78 -0.53
C THR A 162 9.13 -20.11 -1.17
N GLU A 163 8.35 -20.61 -2.12
CA GLU A 163 8.66 -21.81 -2.91
C GLU A 163 9.96 -21.66 -3.69
N GLU A 164 10.24 -20.48 -4.25
CA GLU A 164 11.51 -20.20 -4.92
C GLU A 164 12.71 -20.27 -3.98
N LYS A 165 12.56 -19.84 -2.72
CA LYS A 165 13.60 -19.96 -1.69
C LYS A 165 13.77 -21.38 -1.18
N LEU A 166 12.72 -22.20 -1.24
CA LEU A 166 12.76 -23.61 -0.85
C LEU A 166 13.37 -24.52 -1.93
N LYS A 167 13.54 -24.02 -3.16
CA LYS A 167 14.20 -24.80 -4.22
C LYS A 167 15.66 -25.06 -3.83
N PRO A 168 16.16 -26.30 -4.01
CA PRO A 168 17.53 -26.63 -3.68
C PRO A 168 18.50 -25.72 -4.43
N SER A 169 19.58 -25.34 -3.76
CA SER A 169 20.64 -24.53 -4.36
C SER A 169 21.15 -25.21 -5.63
N ARG A 170 21.74 -24.43 -6.56
CA ARG A 170 22.37 -24.99 -7.77
C ARG A 170 23.40 -26.08 -7.44
N PHE A 171 24.07 -25.96 -6.29
CA PHE A 171 25.01 -26.95 -5.79
C PHE A 171 24.29 -28.23 -5.34
N GLU A 172 23.29 -28.11 -4.48
CA GLU A 172 22.47 -29.24 -3.99
C GLU A 172 21.78 -29.98 -5.14
N THR A 173 21.27 -29.24 -6.14
CA THR A 173 20.65 -29.83 -7.32
C THR A 173 21.64 -30.66 -8.14
N LYS A 174 22.91 -30.22 -8.24
CA LYS A 174 23.97 -31.01 -8.90
C LYS A 174 24.29 -32.27 -8.09
N VAL A 175 24.47 -32.16 -6.78
CA VAL A 175 24.74 -33.31 -5.90
C VAL A 175 23.63 -34.34 -5.97
N VAL A 176 22.36 -33.93 -5.84
CA VAL A 176 21.19 -34.82 -5.95
C VAL A 176 21.14 -35.52 -7.32
N LYS A 177 21.49 -34.84 -8.41
CA LYS A 177 21.56 -35.45 -9.75
C LYS A 177 22.70 -36.47 -9.87
N THR A 178 23.85 -36.20 -9.26
CA THR A 178 24.99 -37.13 -9.25
C THR A 178 24.66 -38.39 -8.45
N VAL A 179 24.12 -38.23 -7.24
CA VAL A 179 23.73 -39.35 -6.37
C VAL A 179 22.64 -40.21 -7.04
N LYS A 180 21.62 -39.61 -7.65
CA LYS A 180 20.59 -40.35 -8.41
C LYS A 180 21.12 -41.09 -9.63
N ARG A 181 22.24 -40.65 -10.21
CA ARG A 181 22.90 -41.33 -11.33
C ARG A 181 23.68 -42.56 -10.86
N GLN A 182 24.38 -42.44 -9.73
CA GLN A 182 25.13 -43.55 -9.12
C GLN A 182 24.18 -44.66 -8.65
N ASP A 183 23.08 -44.31 -7.97
CA ASP A 183 22.06 -45.25 -7.47
C ASP A 183 21.28 -45.97 -8.59
N ARG A 184 21.31 -45.45 -9.82
CA ARG A 184 20.78 -46.12 -11.03
C ARG A 184 21.78 -47.02 -11.73
N GLN A 185 23.08 -46.81 -11.50
CA GLN A 185 24.14 -47.66 -12.08
C GLN A 185 24.45 -48.86 -11.19
N GLU A 186 24.11 -48.79 -9.91
CA GLU A 186 24.27 -49.87 -8.92
C GLU A 186 23.06 -50.83 -8.84
N ARG A 187 22.01 -50.61 -9.65
CA ARG A 187 20.84 -51.50 -9.81
C ARG A 187 20.82 -52.10 -11.20
#